data_AF-A0A821LDM3-F1
#
_entry.id   AF-A0A821LDM3-F1
#
_cell.length_a   1.000
_cell.length_b   1.000
_cell.length_c   1.000
_cell.angle_alpha   90.00
_cell.angle_beta   90.00
_cell.angle_gamma   90.00
#
_symmetry.space_group_name_H-M   'P 1'
#
loop_
_entity.id
_entity.type
_entity.pdbx_description
1 polymer ?
#
loop_
_entity_poly.entity_id
_entity_poly.type
_entity_poly.pdbx_seq_one_letter_code
_entity_poly.pdbx_strand_id
1 'polypeptide(L)'
;IVLQEAVELLEPFAEITVRVQSQSVVTASLVVPSVVHLLDHVNVMKTNLRILKSMCIQLEQSIHRRFAGIVKRLHQQSVNANDRFSDHIYFVCTFLDPEFKLYWLRQMKYSPACESKMKESLIQMVLDECDYGQNRSSNNLRETLSSFSSRSIDMNDSVVQSTRTTTDKKRKLFQYDDDSNGCNVSPNSLKSPMNEINAYLNDPLRCNFSLYWKNSQLHTLKNVVKRVYSIQATSAPIERVFSRAGIIMSPRRTSMREEVFRNLVFLRMNESLI
;
A
#
# COMPACT_ATOMS: atom_id res chain seq x y z
N ILE A 1 -41.09 1.70 2.43
CA ILE A 1 -40.61 0.37 1.99
C ILE A 1 -39.54 0.51 0.91
N VAL A 2 -39.84 0.99 -0.31
CA VAL A 2 -38.82 1.11 -1.39
C VAL A 2 -37.61 1.98 -0.99
N LEU A 3 -37.85 3.18 -0.45
CA LEU A 3 -36.75 4.07 -0.02
C LEU A 3 -35.93 3.46 1.13
N GLN A 4 -36.58 2.71 2.02
CA GLN A 4 -35.88 2.05 3.11
C GLN A 4 -34.98 0.94 2.58
N GLU A 5 -35.48 0.08 1.67
CA GLU A 5 -34.66 -0.92 0.98
C GLU A 5 -33.49 -0.27 0.22
N ALA A 6 -33.72 0.90 -0.40
CA ALA A 6 -32.66 1.62 -1.11
C ALA A 6 -31.58 2.13 -0.16
N VAL A 7 -31.96 2.67 1.00
CA VAL A 7 -31.03 3.13 2.03
C VAL A 7 -30.21 1.95 2.56
N GLU A 8 -30.86 0.85 2.96
CA GLU A 8 -30.18 -0.36 3.47
C GLU A 8 -29.21 -0.95 2.42
N LEU A 9 -29.59 -0.92 1.14
CA LEU A 9 -28.74 -1.39 0.04
C LEU A 9 -27.53 -0.47 -0.20
N LEU A 10 -27.72 0.85 -0.15
CA LEU A 10 -26.71 1.84 -0.55
C LEU A 10 -25.84 2.36 0.60
N GLU A 11 -26.24 2.18 1.86
CA GLU A 11 -25.52 2.69 3.02
C GLU A 11 -24.05 2.23 3.07
N PRO A 12 -23.70 0.93 2.85
CA PRO A 12 -22.31 0.51 2.81
C PRO A 12 -21.49 1.16 1.69
N PHE A 13 -22.12 1.47 0.54
CA PHE A 13 -21.45 2.19 -0.55
C PHE A 13 -21.11 3.62 -0.12
N ALA A 14 -22.02 4.29 0.58
CA ALA A 14 -21.79 5.64 1.09
C ALA A 14 -20.67 5.65 2.14
N GLU A 15 -20.72 4.74 3.12
CA GLU A 15 -19.71 4.64 4.18
C GLU A 15 -18.31 4.36 3.63
N ILE A 16 -18.20 3.39 2.72
CA ILE A 16 -16.94 3.06 2.03
C ILE A 16 -16.43 4.26 1.24
N THR A 17 -17.30 4.94 0.50
CA THR A 17 -16.92 6.13 -0.28
C THR A 17 -16.31 7.20 0.62
N VAL A 18 -16.94 7.50 1.76
CA VAL A 18 -16.42 8.47 2.72
C VAL A 18 -15.03 8.08 3.24
N ARG A 19 -14.83 6.80 3.59
CA ARG A 19 -13.54 6.32 4.11
C ARG A 19 -12.42 6.37 3.06
N VAL A 20 -12.69 5.89 1.85
CA VAL A 20 -11.70 5.78 0.77
C VAL A 20 -11.33 7.17 0.19
N GLN A 21 -12.15 8.19 0.42
CA GLN A 21 -11.86 9.59 0.07
C GLN A 21 -11.06 10.35 1.14
N SER A 22 -10.74 9.72 2.27
CA SER A 22 -9.91 10.33 3.30
C SER A 22 -8.50 10.65 2.78
N GLN A 23 -7.84 11.61 3.42
CA GLN A 23 -6.45 12.01 3.13
C GLN A 23 -5.52 11.83 4.33
N SER A 24 -6.08 11.43 5.50
CA SER A 24 -5.33 11.24 6.74
C SER A 24 -4.97 9.77 7.01
N VAL A 25 -5.49 8.86 6.19
CA VAL A 25 -5.26 7.41 6.31
C VAL A 25 -4.78 6.85 4.98
N VAL A 26 -4.19 5.65 5.02
CA VAL A 26 -3.78 4.93 3.82
C VAL A 26 -5.03 4.40 3.13
N THR A 27 -5.44 5.01 2.02
CA THR A 27 -6.72 4.67 1.37
C THR A 27 -6.59 3.55 0.36
N ALA A 28 -5.42 3.35 -0.24
CA ALA A 28 -5.19 2.23 -1.17
C ALA A 28 -5.38 0.86 -0.52
N SER A 29 -5.04 0.71 0.76
CA SER A 29 -5.26 -0.54 1.51
C SER A 29 -6.74 -0.83 1.80
N LEU A 30 -7.61 0.19 1.73
CA LEU A 30 -9.05 0.05 1.93
C LEU A 30 -9.75 -0.54 0.69
N VAL A 31 -9.13 -0.49 -0.49
CA VAL A 31 -9.79 -0.82 -1.76
C VAL A 31 -10.24 -2.28 -1.82
N VAL A 32 -9.34 -3.23 -1.56
CA VAL A 32 -9.67 -4.67 -1.66
C VAL A 32 -10.71 -5.06 -0.60
N PRO A 33 -10.55 -4.73 0.71
CA PRO A 33 -11.56 -5.03 1.71
C PRO A 33 -12.91 -4.38 1.39
N SER A 34 -12.92 -3.17 0.83
CA SER A 34 -14.15 -2.49 0.42
C SER A 34 -14.88 -3.24 -0.70
N VAL A 35 -14.17 -3.67 -1.74
CA VAL A 35 -14.76 -4.46 -2.84
C VAL A 35 -15.30 -5.79 -2.31
N VAL A 36 -14.54 -6.47 -1.46
CA VAL A 36 -14.93 -7.73 -0.80
C VAL A 36 -16.23 -7.54 0.00
N HIS A 37 -16.28 -6.50 0.83
CA HIS A 37 -17.44 -6.20 1.66
C HIS A 37 -18.68 -5.85 0.82
N LEU A 38 -18.53 -5.04 -0.24
CA LEU A 38 -19.64 -4.71 -1.14
C LEU A 38 -20.19 -5.95 -1.86
N LEU A 39 -19.32 -6.88 -2.29
CA LEU A 39 -19.76 -8.12 -2.93
C LEU A 39 -20.55 -9.01 -1.96
N ASP A 40 -20.07 -9.20 -0.72
CA ASP A 40 -20.80 -9.98 0.28
C ASP A 40 -22.13 -9.30 0.65
N HIS A 41 -22.14 -7.97 0.86
CA HIS A 41 -23.36 -7.20 1.15
C HIS A 41 -24.42 -7.34 0.04
N VAL A 42 -24.03 -7.12 -1.22
CA VAL A 42 -24.96 -7.24 -2.36
C VAL A 42 -25.48 -8.68 -2.48
N ASN A 43 -24.63 -9.68 -2.26
CA ASN A 43 -25.05 -11.09 -2.26
C ASN A 43 -26.09 -11.40 -1.17
N VAL A 44 -25.86 -10.92 0.06
CA VAL A 44 -26.82 -11.07 1.17
C VAL A 44 -28.11 -10.29 0.90
N MET A 45 -28.02 -9.09 0.35
CA MET A 45 -29.20 -8.26 0.08
C MET A 45 -30.07 -8.83 -1.04
N LYS A 46 -29.47 -9.49 -2.04
CA LYS A 46 -30.18 -10.13 -3.14
C LYS A 46 -31.26 -11.12 -2.68
N THR A 47 -31.04 -11.81 -1.56
CA THR A 47 -32.02 -12.76 -0.99
C THR A 47 -33.09 -12.06 -0.13
N ASN A 48 -32.75 -10.92 0.46
CA ASN A 48 -33.58 -10.25 1.47
C ASN A 48 -34.49 -9.15 0.89
N LEU A 49 -34.11 -8.55 -0.24
CA LEU A 49 -34.86 -7.48 -0.88
C LEU A 49 -36.17 -8.00 -1.48
N ARG A 50 -37.27 -7.24 -1.31
CA ARG A 50 -38.58 -7.58 -1.86
C ARG A 50 -38.79 -6.89 -3.21
N ILE A 51 -38.40 -5.63 -3.33
CA ILE A 51 -38.74 -4.79 -4.48
C ILE A 51 -37.50 -4.47 -5.32
N LEU A 52 -36.38 -4.08 -4.70
CA LEU A 52 -35.20 -3.58 -5.42
C LEU A 52 -34.24 -4.65 -5.94
N LYS A 53 -34.72 -5.88 -6.23
CA LYS A 53 -33.87 -6.99 -6.72
C LYS A 53 -33.14 -6.66 -8.02
N SER A 54 -33.82 -6.01 -8.97
CA SER A 54 -33.21 -5.61 -10.25
C SER A 54 -32.08 -4.60 -10.05
N MET A 55 -32.27 -3.61 -9.18
CA MET A 55 -31.24 -2.64 -8.83
C MET A 55 -30.04 -3.31 -8.16
N CYS A 56 -30.28 -4.24 -7.23
CA CYS A 56 -29.23 -5.03 -6.57
C CYS A 56 -28.39 -5.83 -7.58
N ILE A 57 -29.03 -6.50 -8.54
CA ILE A 57 -28.34 -7.22 -9.63
C ILE A 57 -27.52 -6.27 -10.50
N GLN A 58 -28.06 -5.08 -10.83
CA GLN A 58 -27.31 -4.09 -11.61
C GLN A 58 -26.11 -3.51 -10.84
N LEU A 59 -26.24 -3.32 -9.52
CA LEU A 59 -25.13 -2.91 -8.66
C LEU A 59 -24.04 -3.99 -8.61
N GLU A 60 -24.41 -5.26 -8.44
CA GLU A 60 -23.50 -6.40 -8.52
C GLU A 60 -22.70 -6.37 -9.83
N GLN A 61 -23.41 -6.26 -10.97
CA GLN A 61 -22.78 -6.18 -12.29
C GLN A 61 -21.87 -4.95 -12.42
N SER A 62 -22.27 -3.81 -11.87
CA SER A 62 -21.47 -2.58 -11.86
C SER A 62 -20.17 -2.77 -11.07
N ILE A 63 -20.21 -3.41 -9.89
CA ILE A 63 -19.02 -3.74 -9.09
C ILE A 63 -18.10 -4.66 -9.90
N HIS A 64 -18.63 -5.75 -10.46
CA HIS A 64 -17.87 -6.70 -11.27
C HIS A 64 -17.20 -6.03 -12.48
N ARG A 65 -17.91 -5.13 -13.18
CA ARG A 65 -17.33 -4.40 -14.34
C ARG A 65 -16.31 -3.35 -13.91
N ARG A 66 -16.58 -2.60 -12.84
CA ARG A 66 -15.72 -1.51 -12.39
C ARG A 66 -14.43 -2.03 -11.80
N PHE A 67 -14.48 -3.10 -11.01
CA PHE A 67 -13.34 -3.68 -10.30
C PHE A 67 -12.91 -5.03 -10.89
N ALA A 68 -13.09 -5.21 -12.20
CA ALA A 68 -12.87 -6.48 -12.89
C ALA A 68 -11.51 -7.11 -12.57
N GLY A 69 -10.44 -6.33 -12.50
CA GLY A 69 -9.09 -6.81 -12.17
C GLY A 69 -8.98 -7.37 -10.76
N ILE A 70 -9.52 -6.67 -9.76
CA ILE A 70 -9.59 -7.15 -8.36
C ILE A 70 -10.45 -8.41 -8.29
N VAL A 71 -11.65 -8.37 -8.87
CA VAL A 71 -12.61 -9.48 -8.80
C VAL A 71 -12.06 -10.72 -9.48
N LYS A 72 -11.45 -10.61 -10.65
CA LYS A 72 -10.79 -11.74 -11.33
C LYS A 72 -9.69 -12.34 -10.47
N ARG A 73 -8.82 -11.51 -9.85
CA ARG A 73 -7.76 -11.99 -8.93
C ARG A 73 -8.34 -12.71 -7.71
N LEU A 74 -9.41 -12.17 -7.11
CA LEU A 74 -10.10 -12.82 -5.99
C LEU A 74 -10.54 -14.25 -6.38
N HIS A 75 -11.13 -14.39 -7.57
CA HIS A 75 -11.56 -15.68 -8.10
C HIS A 75 -10.44 -16.52 -8.75
N GLN A 76 -9.17 -16.13 -8.59
CA GLN A 76 -8.00 -16.81 -9.16
C GLN A 76 -8.03 -16.95 -10.69
N GLN A 77 -8.69 -16.00 -11.37
CA GLN A 77 -8.75 -15.91 -12.82
C GLN A 77 -7.58 -15.07 -13.36
N SER A 78 -7.22 -15.28 -14.63
CA SER A 78 -6.22 -14.45 -15.29
C SER A 78 -6.72 -13.02 -15.44
N VAL A 79 -5.86 -12.05 -15.13
CA VAL A 79 -6.14 -10.62 -15.26
C VAL A 79 -5.49 -10.12 -16.54
N ASN A 80 -6.25 -9.39 -17.35
CA ASN A 80 -5.79 -8.75 -18.57
C ASN A 80 -5.36 -7.31 -18.28
N ALA A 81 -4.44 -6.75 -19.07
CA ALA A 81 -3.99 -5.37 -18.91
C ALA A 81 -5.12 -4.33 -19.10
N ASN A 82 -6.19 -4.69 -19.83
CA ASN A 82 -7.35 -3.83 -20.05
C ASN A 82 -8.37 -3.90 -18.91
N ASP A 83 -8.20 -4.81 -17.94
CA ASP A 83 -9.11 -4.91 -16.81
C ASP A 83 -8.91 -3.72 -15.87
N ARG A 84 -10.01 -3.05 -15.51
CA ARG A 84 -9.96 -1.95 -14.55
C ARG A 84 -9.56 -2.46 -13.17
N PHE A 85 -8.70 -1.71 -12.48
CA PHE A 85 -8.13 -2.07 -11.19
C PHE A 85 -7.38 -3.41 -11.22
N SER A 86 -6.60 -3.67 -12.28
CA SER A 86 -5.78 -4.88 -12.45
C SER A 86 -4.51 -4.92 -11.60
N ASP A 87 -4.04 -3.77 -11.14
CA ASP A 87 -2.76 -3.64 -10.46
C ASP A 87 -2.72 -4.45 -9.16
N HIS A 88 -1.67 -5.26 -8.99
CA HIS A 88 -1.46 -6.03 -7.75
C HIS A 88 -1.23 -5.14 -6.53
N ILE A 89 -0.90 -3.86 -6.75
CA ILE A 89 -0.60 -2.89 -5.70
C ILE A 89 -1.72 -2.75 -4.67
N TYR A 90 -2.99 -2.87 -5.07
CA TYR A 90 -4.13 -2.83 -4.15
C TYR A 90 -4.08 -3.98 -3.14
N PHE A 91 -3.66 -5.16 -3.57
CA PHE A 91 -3.50 -6.33 -2.70
C PHE A 91 -2.26 -6.20 -1.81
N VAL A 92 -1.15 -5.68 -2.33
CA VAL A 92 0.06 -5.41 -1.55
C VAL A 92 -0.22 -4.39 -0.44
N CYS A 93 -0.90 -3.28 -0.76
CA CYS A 93 -1.31 -2.28 0.24
C CYS A 93 -2.20 -2.88 1.31
N THR A 94 -3.20 -3.70 0.91
CA THR A 94 -4.13 -4.34 1.84
C THR A 94 -3.41 -5.34 2.76
N PHE A 95 -2.49 -6.13 2.21
CA PHE A 95 -1.71 -7.10 2.98
C PHE A 95 -0.81 -6.42 4.02
N LEU A 96 -0.14 -5.34 3.62
CA LEU A 96 0.77 -4.57 4.48
C LEU A 96 0.03 -3.62 5.44
N ASP A 97 -1.30 -3.63 5.44
CA ASP A 97 -2.09 -2.91 6.42
C ASP A 97 -2.28 -3.78 7.69
N PRO A 98 -1.75 -3.36 8.85
CA PRO A 98 -1.85 -4.13 10.09
C PRO A 98 -3.30 -4.32 10.58
N GLU A 99 -4.22 -3.45 10.16
CA GLU A 99 -5.64 -3.56 10.52
C GLU A 99 -6.32 -4.74 9.79
N PHE A 100 -5.92 -4.97 8.53
CA PHE A 100 -6.54 -5.98 7.65
C PHE A 100 -5.72 -7.26 7.54
N LYS A 101 -4.41 -7.19 7.29
CA LYS A 101 -3.53 -8.34 6.99
C LYS A 101 -4.22 -9.33 6.04
N LEU A 102 -4.67 -10.47 6.59
CA LEU A 102 -5.42 -11.52 5.91
C LEU A 102 -6.84 -11.72 6.46
N TYR A 103 -7.28 -10.91 7.43
CA TYR A 103 -8.58 -11.05 8.10
C TYR A 103 -9.77 -10.86 7.16
N TRP A 104 -9.63 -10.03 6.13
CA TRP A 104 -10.66 -9.79 5.13
C TRP A 104 -11.00 -11.03 4.29
N LEU A 105 -10.09 -12.01 4.17
CA LEU A 105 -10.34 -13.27 3.46
C LEU A 105 -11.48 -14.08 4.10
N ARG A 106 -11.75 -13.90 5.40
CA ARG A 106 -12.83 -14.59 6.11
C ARG A 106 -14.21 -14.28 5.51
N GLN A 107 -14.38 -13.12 4.89
CA GLN A 107 -15.64 -12.72 4.26
C GLN A 107 -15.89 -13.44 2.92
N MET A 108 -14.83 -13.95 2.26
CA MET A 108 -14.92 -14.58 0.95
C MET A 108 -15.41 -16.04 0.98
N LYS A 109 -15.57 -16.64 2.18
CA LYS A 109 -16.10 -18.01 2.36
C LYS A 109 -15.42 -19.06 1.47
N TYR A 110 -14.10 -18.95 1.31
CA TYR A 110 -13.31 -19.86 0.48
C TYR A 110 -13.20 -21.27 1.06
N SER A 111 -13.03 -22.26 0.17
CA SER A 111 -12.51 -23.57 0.55
C SER A 111 -11.08 -23.43 1.10
N PRO A 112 -10.65 -24.24 2.09
CA PRO A 112 -9.30 -24.16 2.67
C PRO A 112 -8.17 -24.17 1.64
N ALA A 113 -8.30 -24.97 0.57
CA ALA A 113 -7.31 -25.02 -0.50
C ALA A 113 -7.22 -23.70 -1.30
N CYS A 114 -8.37 -23.07 -1.56
CA CYS A 114 -8.42 -21.79 -2.26
C CYS A 114 -7.86 -20.65 -1.41
N GLU A 115 -8.12 -20.68 -0.10
CA GLU A 115 -7.58 -19.71 0.85
C GLU A 115 -6.04 -19.80 0.92
N SER A 116 -5.47 -21.00 1.04
CA SER A 116 -4.01 -21.19 1.05
C SER A 116 -3.35 -20.65 -0.21
N LYS A 117 -3.89 -21.01 -1.39
CA LYS A 117 -3.38 -20.51 -2.67
C LYS A 117 -3.47 -18.99 -2.80
N MET A 118 -4.53 -18.37 -2.27
CA MET A 118 -4.66 -16.91 -2.24
C MET A 118 -3.60 -16.28 -1.33
N LYS A 119 -3.36 -16.85 -0.14
CA LYS A 119 -2.32 -16.38 0.77
C LYS A 119 -0.93 -16.47 0.15
N GLU A 120 -0.61 -17.60 -0.49
CA GLU A 120 0.66 -17.79 -1.20
C GLU A 120 0.83 -16.74 -2.31
N SER A 121 -0.22 -16.50 -3.11
CA SER A 121 -0.19 -15.46 -4.14
C SER A 121 0.03 -14.06 -3.56
N LEU A 122 -0.60 -13.73 -2.42
CA LEU A 122 -0.40 -12.44 -1.73
C LEU A 122 1.04 -12.28 -1.24
N ILE A 123 1.60 -13.33 -0.64
CA ILE A 123 3.00 -13.34 -0.18
C ILE A 123 3.93 -13.12 -1.37
N GLN A 124 3.72 -13.84 -2.47
CA GLN A 124 4.54 -13.69 -3.68
C GLN A 124 4.50 -12.26 -4.22
N MET A 125 3.31 -11.63 -4.30
CA MET A 125 3.18 -10.25 -4.75
C MET A 125 3.97 -9.25 -3.87
N VAL A 126 4.07 -9.50 -2.57
CA VAL A 126 4.87 -8.67 -1.65
C VAL A 126 6.36 -8.92 -1.83
N LEU A 127 6.77 -10.18 -2.03
CA LEU A 127 8.16 -10.54 -2.31
C LEU A 127 8.65 -9.91 -3.61
N ASP A 128 7.86 -9.98 -4.69
CA ASP A 128 8.17 -9.35 -5.98
C ASP A 128 8.37 -7.83 -5.82
N GLU A 129 7.56 -7.18 -4.97
CA GLU A 129 7.74 -5.76 -4.64
C GLU A 129 8.99 -5.49 -3.80
N CYS A 130 9.39 -6.40 -2.91
CA CYS A 130 10.64 -6.26 -2.17
C CYS A 130 11.83 -6.28 -3.14
N ASP A 131 11.86 -7.23 -4.06
CA ASP A 131 12.93 -7.41 -5.04
C ASP A 131 13.01 -6.23 -6.02
N TYR A 132 11.86 -5.75 -6.49
CA TYR A 132 11.77 -4.55 -7.33
C TYR A 132 12.40 -3.32 -6.63
N GLY A 133 12.11 -3.14 -5.33
CA GLY A 133 12.65 -2.03 -4.54
C GLY A 133 14.18 -2.08 -4.36
N GLN A 134 14.75 -3.27 -4.18
CA GLN A 134 16.20 -3.46 -4.04
C GLN A 134 16.94 -3.16 -5.34
N ASN A 135 16.40 -3.63 -6.47
CA ASN A 135 16.97 -3.39 -7.80
C ASN A 135 16.93 -1.90 -8.17
N ARG A 136 15.83 -1.20 -7.87
CA ARG A 136 15.72 0.24 -8.11
C ARG A 136 16.71 1.05 -7.27
N SER A 137 16.90 0.70 -6.00
CA SER A 137 17.86 1.37 -5.12
C SER A 137 19.29 1.19 -5.62
N SER A 138 19.63 -0.02 -6.07
CA SER A 138 20.94 -0.34 -6.64
C SER A 138 21.23 0.42 -7.95
N ASN A 139 20.22 0.59 -8.82
CA ASN A 139 20.37 1.35 -10.06
C ASN A 139 20.54 2.85 -9.83
N ASN A 140 19.77 3.45 -8.90
CA ASN A 140 19.92 4.86 -8.54
C ASN A 140 21.30 5.17 -7.94
N LEU A 141 21.87 4.25 -7.13
CA LEU A 141 23.24 4.36 -6.62
C LEU A 141 24.26 4.37 -7.77
N ARG A 142 24.08 3.52 -8.79
CA ARG A 142 24.97 3.45 -9.96
C ARG A 142 24.89 4.69 -10.85
N GLU A 143 23.70 5.25 -11.08
CA GLU A 143 23.52 6.52 -11.81
C GLU A 143 24.10 7.72 -11.06
N THR A 144 24.00 7.72 -9.73
CA THR A 144 24.62 8.77 -8.90
C THR A 144 26.15 8.66 -8.98
N LEU A 145 26.72 7.45 -8.90
CA LEU A 145 28.17 7.25 -9.01
C LEU A 145 28.73 7.56 -10.42
N SER A 146 27.97 7.27 -11.49
CA SER A 146 28.39 7.60 -12.87
C SER A 146 28.34 9.10 -13.17
N SER A 147 27.38 9.83 -12.58
CA SER A 147 27.31 11.29 -12.67
C SER A 147 28.43 11.98 -11.86
N PHE A 148 28.90 11.38 -10.75
CA PHE A 148 30.11 11.85 -10.05
C PHE A 148 31.41 11.53 -10.81
N SER A 149 31.48 10.38 -11.50
CA SER A 149 32.67 10.00 -12.28
C SER A 149 32.85 10.83 -13.56
N SER A 150 31.83 11.57 -13.99
CA SER A 150 31.87 12.45 -15.17
C SER A 150 32.29 13.89 -14.84
N ARG A 151 32.70 14.18 -13.60
CA ARG A 151 33.03 15.53 -13.13
C ARG A 151 34.41 15.67 -12.46
N SER A 152 35.35 14.76 -12.73
CA SER A 152 36.74 14.91 -12.27
C SER A 152 37.56 15.77 -13.24
N ILE A 153 37.94 16.94 -12.72
CA ILE A 153 38.96 17.85 -13.23
C ILE A 153 40.31 17.10 -13.34
N ASP A 154 41.02 17.34 -14.45
CA ASP A 154 42.40 16.94 -14.68
C ASP A 154 43.31 17.39 -13.52
N MET A 155 43.97 16.44 -12.88
CA MET A 155 45.22 16.65 -12.16
C MET A 155 46.00 15.33 -12.16
N ASN A 156 47.10 15.33 -12.90
CA ASN A 156 48.17 14.36 -12.80
C ASN A 156 48.70 14.33 -11.37
N ASP A 157 48.77 13.16 -10.74
CA ASP A 157 50.05 12.66 -10.25
C ASP A 157 50.02 11.14 -10.09
N SER A 158 51.09 10.53 -10.56
CA SER A 158 51.41 9.11 -10.46
C SER A 158 51.92 8.76 -9.06
N VAL A 159 51.70 7.50 -8.61
CA VAL A 159 52.66 6.61 -7.91
C VAL A 159 51.95 5.62 -6.94
N VAL A 160 52.02 4.33 -7.34
CA VAL A 160 52.24 3.10 -6.55
C VAL A 160 51.06 2.30 -5.94
N GLN A 161 51.17 0.99 -6.23
CA GLN A 161 50.35 -0.18 -5.89
C GLN A 161 50.40 -0.64 -4.42
N SER A 162 49.49 -1.58 -4.10
CA SER A 162 49.47 -2.55 -2.97
C SER A 162 48.78 -2.05 -1.70
N THR A 163 47.89 -2.76 -0.98
CA THR A 163 47.65 -4.19 -0.76
C THR A 163 46.25 -4.43 -0.12
N ARG A 164 45.72 -5.65 -0.27
CA ARG A 164 44.59 -6.21 0.51
C ARG A 164 44.93 -6.25 2.00
N THR A 165 44.01 -5.83 2.88
CA THR A 165 43.99 -6.28 4.29
C THR A 165 42.55 -6.54 4.76
N THR A 166 42.36 -7.77 5.23
CA THR A 166 41.20 -8.30 5.96
C THR A 166 41.22 -7.76 7.39
N THR A 167 40.16 -7.07 7.83
CA THR A 167 40.05 -6.65 9.24
C THR A 167 39.24 -7.68 10.03
N ASP A 168 39.96 -8.57 10.71
CA ASP A 168 39.46 -9.48 11.74
C ASP A 168 38.87 -8.72 12.93
N LYS A 169 37.64 -9.04 13.32
CA LYS A 169 37.03 -8.53 14.55
C LYS A 169 37.54 -9.34 15.75
N LYS A 170 38.37 -8.72 16.59
CA LYS A 170 38.87 -9.27 17.87
C LYS A 170 37.69 -9.63 18.80
N ARG A 171 37.68 -10.86 19.33
CA ARG A 171 36.80 -11.29 20.44
C ARG A 171 37.28 -10.62 21.75
N LYS A 172 36.33 -10.22 22.62
CA LYS A 172 36.63 -9.68 23.95
C LYS A 172 36.81 -10.82 24.97
N LEU A 173 37.69 -10.58 25.95
CA LEU A 173 38.06 -11.50 27.03
C LEU A 173 36.88 -11.74 28.00
N PHE A 174 36.66 -12.99 28.44
CA PHE A 174 35.61 -13.45 29.38
C PHE A 174 34.17 -13.56 28.86
N GLN A 175 33.98 -14.06 27.64
CA GLN A 175 32.66 -14.55 27.22
C GLN A 175 32.72 -16.07 27.08
N TYR A 176 32.05 -16.77 28.00
CA TYR A 176 31.87 -18.21 27.96
C TYR A 176 30.52 -18.51 27.29
N ASP A 177 30.52 -19.46 26.35
CA ASP A 177 29.32 -19.92 25.68
C ASP A 177 28.44 -20.65 26.72
N ASP A 178 27.34 -20.02 27.13
CA ASP A 178 26.33 -20.61 28.00
C ASP A 178 25.24 -21.24 27.12
N ASP A 179 25.29 -22.56 26.96
CA ASP A 179 24.28 -23.39 26.31
C ASP A 179 23.05 -23.56 27.23
N SER A 180 22.38 -22.45 27.56
CA SER A 180 21.11 -22.46 28.26
C SER A 180 20.01 -21.74 27.47
N ASN A 181 18.92 -22.48 27.24
CA ASN A 181 17.68 -22.13 26.55
C ASN A 181 17.15 -20.71 26.86
N GLY A 182 17.62 -19.72 26.09
CA GLY A 182 17.07 -18.37 26.03
C GLY A 182 17.03 -17.91 24.58
N CYS A 183 15.86 -17.47 24.13
CA CYS A 183 15.55 -17.08 22.75
C CYS A 183 16.36 -15.87 22.27
N ASN A 184 17.65 -16.04 21.98
CA ASN A 184 18.49 -15.02 21.36
C ASN A 184 18.47 -15.21 19.84
N VAL A 185 17.45 -14.65 19.19
CA VAL A 185 17.40 -14.53 17.74
C VAL A 185 18.56 -13.63 17.31
N SER A 186 19.57 -14.22 16.66
CA SER A 186 20.69 -13.49 16.06
C SER A 186 20.17 -12.36 15.14
N PRO A 187 20.71 -11.12 15.22
CA PRO A 187 20.24 -9.98 14.43
C PRO A 187 20.41 -10.15 12.91
N ASN A 188 20.98 -11.27 12.45
CA ASN A 188 21.08 -11.63 11.03
C ASN A 188 19.89 -12.46 10.50
N SER A 189 19.00 -13.01 11.34
CA SER A 189 17.94 -13.93 10.89
C SER A 189 16.75 -13.24 10.19
N LEU A 190 16.54 -11.95 10.47
CA LEU A 190 15.46 -11.13 9.90
C LEU A 190 15.80 -10.52 8.52
N LYS A 191 16.94 -10.85 7.91
CA LYS A 191 17.33 -10.27 6.61
C LYS A 191 16.55 -10.83 5.41
N SER A 192 15.99 -12.04 5.54
CA SER A 192 15.21 -12.62 4.44
C SER A 192 13.82 -11.99 4.41
N PRO A 193 13.36 -11.45 3.26
CA PRO A 193 12.01 -10.88 3.13
C PRO A 193 10.91 -11.83 3.59
N MET A 194 11.08 -13.14 3.36
CA MET A 194 10.14 -14.18 3.79
C MET A 194 10.04 -14.29 5.32
N ASN A 195 11.16 -14.14 6.03
CA ASN A 195 11.18 -14.19 7.49
C ASN A 195 10.50 -12.95 8.09
N GLU A 196 10.68 -11.77 7.49
CA GLU A 196 9.97 -10.55 7.89
C GLU A 196 8.45 -10.70 7.70
N ILE A 197 8.01 -11.28 6.58
CA ILE A 197 6.58 -11.54 6.30
C ILE A 197 5.98 -12.49 7.35
N ASN A 198 6.68 -13.59 7.65
CA ASN A 198 6.22 -14.53 8.67
C ASN A 198 6.12 -13.87 10.06
N ALA A 199 7.11 -13.05 10.43
CA ALA A 199 7.07 -12.30 11.68
C ALA A 199 5.88 -11.32 11.72
N TYR A 200 5.62 -10.62 10.62
CA TYR A 200 4.49 -9.68 10.48
C TYR A 200 3.12 -10.36 10.58
N LEU A 201 2.96 -11.52 9.95
CA LEU A 201 1.70 -12.28 9.95
C LEU A 201 1.41 -12.93 11.32
N ASN A 202 2.46 -13.36 12.03
CA ASN A 202 2.33 -13.95 13.36
C ASN A 202 2.07 -12.92 14.46
N ASP A 203 2.35 -11.65 14.21
CA ASP A 203 2.04 -10.57 15.14
C ASP A 203 0.51 -10.36 15.24
N PRO A 204 -0.12 -10.52 16.42
CA PRO A 204 -1.56 -10.36 16.58
C PRO A 204 -2.01 -8.90 16.61
N LEU A 205 -1.08 -7.93 16.67
CA LEU A 205 -1.44 -6.53 16.80
C LEU A 205 -2.19 -6.01 15.57
N ARG A 206 -3.41 -5.52 15.82
CA ARG A 206 -4.24 -4.75 14.88
C ARG A 206 -4.29 -3.32 15.38
N CYS A 207 -3.45 -2.47 14.82
CA CYS A 207 -3.36 -1.07 15.22
C CYS A 207 -3.22 -0.17 14.01
N ASN A 208 -3.27 1.14 14.25
CA ASN A 208 -3.15 2.13 13.20
C ASN A 208 -1.86 1.93 12.39
N PHE A 209 -2.01 1.96 11.06
CA PHE A 209 -0.92 1.79 10.10
C PHE A 209 0.35 2.58 10.44
N SER A 210 0.21 3.88 10.74
CA SER A 210 1.36 4.73 11.02
C SER A 210 2.07 4.35 12.31
N LEU A 211 1.33 3.91 13.33
CA LEU A 211 1.91 3.54 14.61
C LEU A 211 2.71 2.25 14.49
N TYR A 212 2.15 1.25 13.80
CA TYR A 212 2.79 -0.04 13.57
C TYR A 212 4.13 0.10 12.85
N TRP A 213 4.11 0.72 11.67
CA TRP A 213 5.28 0.80 10.79
C TRP A 213 6.36 1.77 11.30
N LYS A 214 6.01 2.71 12.21
CA LYS A 214 7.03 3.49 12.92
C LYS A 214 7.83 2.61 13.87
N ASN A 215 7.15 1.75 14.64
CA ASN A 215 7.74 0.98 15.72
C ASN A 215 8.33 -0.38 15.29
N SER A 216 7.94 -0.92 14.13
CA SER A 216 8.43 -2.23 13.68
C SER A 216 9.94 -2.22 13.37
N GLN A 217 10.61 -3.38 13.37
CA GLN A 217 12.02 -3.50 12.95
C GLN A 217 12.16 -4.18 11.58
N LEU A 218 11.06 -4.25 10.82
CA LEU A 218 10.95 -4.93 9.53
C LEU A 218 11.43 -4.02 8.40
N HIS A 219 12.75 -3.94 8.19
CA HIS A 219 13.36 -2.96 7.30
C HIS A 219 12.97 -3.16 5.83
N THR A 220 12.90 -4.40 5.36
CA THR A 220 12.57 -4.71 3.97
C THR A 220 11.12 -4.34 3.68
N LEU A 221 10.20 -4.79 4.53
CA LEU A 221 8.78 -4.47 4.38
C LEU A 221 8.50 -2.98 4.55
N LYS A 222 9.20 -2.29 5.46
CA LYS A 222 9.11 -0.83 5.59
C LYS A 222 9.46 -0.09 4.30
N ASN A 223 10.42 -0.58 3.52
CA ASN A 223 10.78 0.04 2.25
C ASN A 223 9.66 -0.12 1.21
N VAL A 224 8.99 -1.27 1.18
CA VAL A 224 7.79 -1.46 0.34
C VAL A 224 6.67 -0.56 0.81
N VAL A 225 6.34 -0.61 2.10
CA VAL A 225 5.35 0.25 2.75
C VAL A 225 5.55 1.70 2.36
N LYS A 226 6.79 2.22 2.45
CA LYS A 226 7.12 3.60 2.10
C LYS A 226 6.73 4.01 0.69
N ARG A 227 6.81 3.08 -0.27
CA ARG A 227 6.45 3.33 -1.67
C ARG A 227 4.94 3.27 -1.88
N VAL A 228 4.28 2.31 -1.24
CA VAL A 228 2.87 1.99 -1.52
C VAL A 228 1.88 2.82 -0.69
N TYR A 229 2.27 3.29 0.51
CA TYR A 229 1.34 3.99 1.41
C TYR A 229 0.88 5.35 0.87
N SER A 230 1.68 5.99 0.01
CA SER A 230 1.37 7.32 -0.53
C SER A 230 0.31 7.28 -1.63
N ILE A 231 -0.05 6.08 -2.10
CA ILE A 231 -1.03 5.89 -3.16
C ILE A 231 -2.43 6.18 -2.59
N GLN A 232 -3.08 7.18 -3.18
CA GLN A 232 -4.47 7.48 -2.88
C GLN A 232 -5.38 6.59 -3.72
N ALA A 233 -6.44 6.05 -3.12
CA ALA A 233 -7.41 5.24 -3.84
C ALA A 233 -8.34 6.06 -4.75
N THR A 234 -8.47 7.37 -4.51
CA THR A 234 -9.39 8.25 -5.25
C THR A 234 -8.75 9.60 -5.56
N SER A 235 -9.35 10.31 -6.53
CA SER A 235 -9.06 11.72 -6.83
C SER A 235 -9.70 12.71 -5.85
N ALA A 236 -10.44 12.26 -4.84
CA ALA A 236 -11.13 13.18 -3.94
C ALA A 236 -10.19 14.18 -3.22
N PRO A 237 -8.95 13.83 -2.81
CA PRO A 237 -8.01 14.81 -2.28
C PRO A 237 -7.71 15.95 -3.26
N ILE A 238 -7.52 15.66 -4.56
CA ILE A 238 -7.27 16.69 -5.57
C ILE A 238 -8.55 17.48 -5.90
N GLU A 239 -9.72 16.85 -5.86
CA GLU A 239 -11.01 17.55 -6.01
C GLU A 239 -11.22 18.59 -4.89
N ARG A 240 -10.81 18.28 -3.65
CA ARG A 240 -10.81 19.27 -2.55
C ARG A 240 -9.87 20.43 -2.82
N VAL A 241 -8.67 20.17 -3.36
CA VAL A 241 -7.74 21.23 -3.80
C VAL A 241 -8.41 22.10 -4.87
N PHE A 242 -9.04 21.50 -5.89
CA PHE A 242 -9.73 22.26 -6.94
C PHE A 242 -10.92 23.06 -6.42
N SER A 243 -11.68 22.53 -5.47
CA SER A 243 -12.75 23.26 -4.80
C SER A 243 -12.22 24.53 -4.10
N ARG A 244 -11.12 24.41 -3.35
CA ARG A 244 -10.46 25.56 -2.71
C ARG A 244 -9.86 26.52 -3.73
N ALA A 245 -9.24 25.99 -4.77
CA ALA A 245 -8.65 26.77 -5.85
C ALA A 245 -9.71 27.57 -6.62
N GLY A 246 -10.92 27.01 -6.82
CA GLY A 246 -12.05 27.73 -7.44
C GLY A 246 -12.54 28.92 -6.60
N ILE A 247 -12.42 28.87 -5.28
CA ILE A 247 -12.72 30.02 -4.41
C ILE A 247 -11.67 31.13 -4.59
N ILE A 248 -10.40 30.76 -4.75
CA ILE A 248 -9.29 31.69 -4.98
C ILE A 248 -9.43 32.32 -6.38
N MET A 249 -9.63 31.49 -7.40
CA MET A 249 -9.90 31.88 -8.79
C MET A 249 -11.40 32.14 -9.01
N SER A 250 -11.93 33.14 -8.31
CA SER A 250 -13.33 33.55 -8.48
C SER A 250 -13.51 34.37 -9.77
N PRO A 251 -14.72 34.41 -10.37
CA PRO A 251 -15.01 35.25 -11.54
C PRO A 251 -14.72 36.75 -11.36
N ARG A 252 -14.62 37.23 -10.11
CA ARG A 252 -14.28 38.62 -9.77
C ARG A 252 -12.76 38.86 -9.64
N ARG A 253 -11.95 37.81 -9.66
CA ARG A 253 -10.48 37.82 -9.49
C ARG A 253 -9.78 37.22 -10.72
N THR A 254 -10.12 37.72 -11.90
CA THR A 254 -9.65 37.20 -13.20
C THR A 254 -8.27 37.70 -13.64
N SER A 255 -7.72 38.73 -12.99
CA SER A 255 -6.43 39.33 -13.35
C SER A 255 -5.23 38.77 -12.58
N MET A 256 -5.39 37.63 -11.90
CA MET A 256 -4.30 37.02 -11.13
C MET A 256 -3.34 36.26 -12.03
N ARG A 257 -2.02 36.49 -11.86
CA ARG A 257 -0.99 35.72 -12.56
C ARG A 257 -0.97 34.27 -12.06
N GLU A 258 -0.65 33.33 -12.95
CA GLU A 258 -0.60 31.89 -12.65
C GLU A 258 0.30 31.56 -11.45
N GLU A 259 1.48 32.18 -11.37
CA GLU A 259 2.42 31.96 -10.27
C GLU A 259 1.83 32.36 -8.91
N VAL A 260 1.19 33.53 -8.85
CA VAL A 260 0.53 34.02 -7.63
C VAL A 260 -0.60 33.09 -7.24
N PHE A 261 -1.41 32.66 -8.21
CA PHE A 261 -2.49 31.70 -7.98
C PHE A 261 -1.97 30.38 -7.40
N ARG A 262 -0.94 29.79 -8.02
CA ARG A 262 -0.31 28.55 -7.56
C ARG A 262 0.22 28.69 -6.13
N ASN A 263 0.91 29.79 -5.83
CA ASN A 263 1.46 30.05 -4.50
C ASN A 263 0.34 30.22 -3.46
N LEU A 264 -0.76 30.90 -3.80
CA LEU A 264 -1.91 31.04 -2.90
C LEU A 264 -2.62 29.71 -2.64
N VAL A 265 -2.80 28.88 -3.67
CA VAL A 265 -3.35 27.51 -3.51
C VAL A 265 -2.43 26.68 -2.61
N PHE A 266 -1.12 26.74 -2.84
CA PHE A 266 -0.14 26.04 -2.02
C PHE A 266 -0.21 26.47 -0.56
N LEU A 267 -0.15 27.77 -0.27
CA LEU A 267 -0.25 28.30 1.10
C LEU A 267 -1.57 27.90 1.76
N ARG A 268 -2.69 28.00 1.02
CA ARG A 268 -4.01 27.66 1.56
C ARG A 268 -4.14 26.17 1.90
N MET A 269 -3.59 25.29 1.08
CA MET A 269 -3.69 23.84 1.31
C MET A 269 -2.74 23.36 2.41
N ASN A 270 -1.68 24.11 2.70
CA ASN A 270 -0.67 23.76 3.71
C ASN A 270 -0.75 24.63 4.98
N GLU A 271 -1.87 25.34 5.19
CA GLU A 271 -2.09 26.22 6.34
C GLU A 271 -1.88 25.53 7.70
N SER A 272 -2.10 24.22 7.80
CA SER A 272 -1.89 23.45 9.03
C SER A 272 -0.44 22.98 9.25
N LEU A 273 0.43 23.16 8.26
CA LEU A 273 1.84 22.74 8.29
C LEU A 273 2.81 23.91 8.44
N ILE A 274 2.29 25.14 8.35
CA ILE A 274 3.00 26.42 8.44
C ILE A 274 2.62 27.05 9.78
#